data_AF-A0A659S3F8-F1
#
_entry.id   AF-A0A659S3F8-F1
#
_cell.length_a   1.000
_cell.length_b   1.000
_cell.length_c   1.000
_cell.angle_alpha   90.00
_cell.angle_beta   90.00
_cell.angle_gamma   90.00
#
_symmetry.space_group_name_H-M   'P 1'
#
loop_
_entity.id
_entity.type
_entity.pdbx_description
1 polymer ?
#
loop_
_entity_poly.entity_id
_entity_poly.type
_entity_poly.pdbx_seq_one_letter_code
_entity_poly.pdbx_strand_id
1 'polypeptide(L)'
;QAPRRTRTCLRLGTTGAIQPHINVGDVLVTTASVRLDGASLHFAPMEFPAVADFACTTALVEAAKSIGATTHVGVTASSDTFYPGQERYDTYSGRVVRRFKGSME
;
A
#
# COMPACT_ATOMS: atom_id res chain seq x y z
N GLN A 1 -0.95 6.31 -37.72
CA GLN A 1 -0.30 6.42 -36.39
C GLN A 1 -1.04 5.50 -35.43
N ALA A 2 -0.36 4.53 -34.83
CA ALA A 2 -1.00 3.66 -33.83
C ALA A 2 -1.32 4.48 -32.55
N PRO A 3 -2.47 4.27 -31.90
CA PRO A 3 -2.84 4.99 -30.69
C PRO A 3 -1.81 4.73 -29.58
N ARG A 4 -1.29 5.79 -28.96
CA ARG A 4 -0.40 5.67 -27.79
C ARG A 4 -1.20 5.13 -26.61
N ARG A 5 -1.06 3.84 -26.33
CA ARG A 5 -1.64 3.18 -25.16
C ARG A 5 -0.77 3.44 -23.93
N THR A 6 -1.39 3.75 -22.80
CA THR A 6 -0.73 3.80 -21.50
C THR A 6 -0.23 2.40 -21.14
N ARG A 7 1.07 2.30 -20.80
CA ARG A 7 1.71 1.04 -20.38
C ARG A 7 2.25 1.07 -18.95
N THR A 8 2.31 2.26 -18.36
CA THR A 8 2.87 2.50 -17.03
C THR A 8 1.88 3.34 -16.22
N CYS A 9 1.61 2.91 -14.99
CA CYS A 9 0.77 3.62 -14.05
C CYS A 9 1.56 3.84 -12.77
N LEU A 10 1.66 5.09 -12.31
CA LEU A 10 2.29 5.45 -11.04
C LEU A 10 1.19 5.93 -10.08
N ARG A 11 1.05 5.25 -8.94
CA ARG A 11 0.10 5.60 -7.89
C ARG A 11 0.79 6.49 -6.86
N LEU A 12 0.25 7.68 -6.64
CA LEU A 12 0.65 8.60 -5.57
C LEU A 12 -0.55 8.82 -4.64
N GLY A 13 -0.31 8.84 -3.33
CA GLY A 13 -1.35 9.02 -2.33
C GLY A 13 -0.78 9.18 -0.93
N THR A 14 -1.66 9.44 0.04
CA THR A 14 -1.32 9.46 1.47
C THR A 14 -1.59 8.11 2.11
N THR A 15 -0.90 7.81 3.20
CA THR A 15 -1.08 6.58 3.97
C THR A 15 -0.74 6.82 5.44
N GLY A 16 -1.22 5.93 6.32
CA GLY A 16 -0.80 5.86 7.71
C GLY A 16 0.30 4.82 7.87
N ALA A 17 1.38 5.18 8.58
CA ALA A 17 2.39 4.21 8.98
C ALA A 17 1.98 3.51 10.27
N ILE A 18 2.20 2.20 10.32
CA ILE A 18 2.00 1.37 11.53
C ILE A 18 3.32 1.06 12.26
N GLN A 19 4.46 1.33 11.63
CA GLN A 19 5.77 1.12 12.21
C GLN A 19 6.21 2.36 13.00
N PRO A 20 6.59 2.23 14.29
CA PRO A 20 6.87 3.38 15.16
C PRO A 20 8.00 4.32 14.70
N HIS A 21 8.91 3.83 13.85
CA HIS A 21 10.07 4.58 13.37
C HIS A 21 9.78 5.42 12.11
N ILE A 22 8.59 5.28 11.51
CA ILE A 22 8.20 6.01 10.31
C ILE A 22 7.40 7.24 10.72
N ASN A 23 7.91 8.42 10.37
CA ASN A 23 7.36 9.69 10.84
C ASN A 23 6.40 10.30 9.82
N VAL A 24 5.55 11.22 10.29
CA VAL A 24 4.73 12.05 9.41
C VAL A 24 5.64 12.91 8.53
N GLY A 25 5.41 12.85 7.21
CA GLY A 25 6.23 13.54 6.21
C GLY A 25 7.26 12.64 5.53
N ASP A 26 7.50 11.44 6.06
CA ASP A 26 8.35 10.45 5.37
C ASP A 26 7.67 9.94 4.10
N VAL A 27 8.48 9.57 3.11
CA VAL A 27 8.03 9.01 1.83
C VAL A 27 8.09 7.49 1.87
N LEU A 28 7.04 6.83 1.40
CA LEU A 28 6.92 5.38 1.32
C LEU A 28 6.89 4.93 -0.14
N VAL A 29 7.76 3.97 -0.49
CA VAL A 29 7.73 3.30 -1.80
C VAL A 29 7.34 1.83 -1.58
N THR A 30 6.19 1.45 -2.11
CA THR A 30 5.66 0.10 -1.98
C THR A 30 6.36 -0.86 -2.95
N THR A 31 6.85 -1.99 -2.42
CA THR A 31 7.41 -3.11 -3.20
C THR A 31 6.38 -4.19 -3.51
N ALA A 32 5.48 -4.43 -2.56
CA ALA A 32 4.36 -5.34 -2.68
C ALA A 32 3.23 -4.95 -1.72
N SER A 33 2.04 -5.48 -1.96
CA SER A 33 0.88 -5.24 -1.10
C SER A 33 0.32 -6.52 -0.48
N VAL A 34 0.00 -6.47 0.82
CA VAL A 34 -0.90 -7.43 1.44
C VAL A 34 -2.30 -7.16 0.90
N ARG A 35 -2.88 -8.18 0.26
CA ARG A 35 -4.19 -8.11 -0.41
C ARG A 35 -5.32 -8.31 0.59
N LEU A 36 -5.74 -7.22 1.23
CA LEU A 36 -6.93 -7.17 2.09
C LEU A 36 -8.12 -6.56 1.33
N ASP A 37 -8.12 -6.73 0.00
CA ASP A 37 -9.12 -6.25 -0.94
C ASP A 37 -9.87 -7.42 -1.62
N GLY A 38 -11.05 -7.14 -2.17
CA GLY A 38 -11.80 -8.09 -3.00
C GLY A 38 -11.49 -8.01 -4.50
N ALA A 39 -11.16 -6.82 -5.00
CA ALA A 39 -11.09 -6.56 -6.44
C ALA A 39 -9.95 -7.32 -7.13
N SER A 40 -8.80 -7.48 -6.47
CA SER A 40 -7.63 -8.17 -7.00
C SER A 40 -7.91 -9.63 -7.37
N LEU A 41 -8.86 -10.29 -6.68
CA LEU A 41 -9.26 -11.66 -6.95
C LEU A 41 -9.96 -11.85 -8.30
N HIS A 42 -10.50 -10.77 -8.89
CA HIS A 42 -11.07 -10.81 -10.23
C HIS A 42 -9.98 -10.91 -11.33
N PHE A 43 -8.73 -10.61 -10.99
CA PHE A 43 -7.60 -10.64 -11.92
C PHE A 43 -6.68 -11.84 -11.69
N ALA A 44 -6.45 -12.22 -10.43
CA ALA A 44 -5.52 -13.29 -10.07
C ALA A 44 -5.92 -13.98 -8.75
N PRO A 45 -5.64 -15.29 -8.60
CA PRO A 45 -5.94 -16.04 -7.38
C PRO A 45 -5.15 -15.49 -6.18
N MET A 46 -5.55 -15.81 -4.95
CA MET A 46 -5.00 -15.18 -3.73
C MET A 46 -3.50 -15.39 -3.56
N GLU A 47 -2.98 -16.52 -4.02
CA GLU A 47 -1.59 -16.93 -3.99
C GLU A 47 -0.71 -16.06 -4.91
N PHE A 48 -1.31 -15.38 -5.89
CA PHE A 48 -0.58 -14.50 -6.78
C PHE A 48 -0.14 -13.23 -6.04
N PRO A 49 1.17 -12.89 -6.06
CA PRO A 49 1.66 -11.77 -5.28
C PRO A 49 1.36 -10.42 -5.95
N ALA A 50 0.85 -9.46 -5.19
CA ALA A 50 0.65 -8.08 -5.66
C ALA A 50 1.97 -7.29 -5.57
N VAL A 51 2.88 -7.50 -6.52
CA VAL A 51 4.21 -6.88 -6.57
C VAL A 51 4.25 -5.69 -7.54
N ALA A 52 5.05 -4.68 -7.19
CA ALA A 52 5.32 -3.55 -8.05
C ALA A 52 6.32 -3.90 -9.16
N ASP A 53 6.26 -3.17 -10.28
CA ASP A 53 7.27 -3.27 -11.34
C ASP A 53 8.63 -2.76 -10.83
N PHE A 54 9.68 -3.55 -11.03
CA PHE A 54 11.01 -3.25 -10.51
C PHE A 54 11.57 -1.92 -11.01
N ALA A 55 11.47 -1.64 -12.32
CA ALA A 55 12.03 -0.41 -12.89
C ALA A 55 11.29 0.83 -12.36
N CYS A 56 9.96 0.75 -12.22
CA CYS A 56 9.17 1.82 -11.62
C CYS A 56 9.54 2.04 -10.15
N THR A 57 9.67 0.97 -9.37
CA THR A 57 10.06 1.05 -7.95
C THR A 57 11.45 1.68 -7.79
N THR A 58 12.44 1.23 -8.57
CA THR A 58 13.80 1.80 -8.52
C THR A 58 13.79 3.29 -8.87
N ALA A 59 13.08 3.69 -9.93
CA ALA A 59 12.98 5.10 -10.32
C ALA A 59 12.34 5.98 -9.22
N LEU A 60 11.32 5.48 -8.52
CA LEU A 60 10.71 6.19 -7.39
C LEU A 60 11.67 6.34 -6.21
N VAL A 61 12.45 5.30 -5.89
CA VAL A 61 13.46 5.36 -4.83
C VAL A 61 14.56 6.36 -5.16
N GLU A 62 15.05 6.37 -6.39
CA GLU A 62 16.06 7.32 -6.86
C GLU A 62 15.55 8.76 -6.83
N ALA A 63 14.31 8.98 -7.28
CA ALA A 63 13.67 10.29 -7.25
C ALA A 63 13.47 10.80 -5.80
N ALA A 64 13.06 9.94 -4.88
CA ALA A 64 12.87 10.34 -3.48
C ALA A 64 14.22 10.66 -2.80
N LYS A 65 15.28 9.91 -3.11
CA LYS A 65 16.64 10.19 -2.64
C LYS A 65 17.21 11.49 -3.21
N SER A 66 16.97 11.79 -4.48
CA SER A 66 17.53 12.99 -5.12
C SER A 66 16.98 14.30 -4.57
N ILE A 67 15.77 14.28 -4.01
CA ILE A 67 15.15 15.42 -3.33
C ILE A 67 15.44 15.44 -1.82
N GLY A 68 16.23 14.49 -1.31
CA GLY A 68 16.60 14.41 0.10
C GLY A 68 15.46 13.98 1.04
N ALA A 69 14.43 13.28 0.53
CA ALA A 69 13.35 12.80 1.36
C ALA A 69 13.75 11.55 2.17
N THR A 70 13.38 11.50 3.45
CA THR A 70 13.44 10.27 4.25
C THR A 70 12.52 9.24 3.60
N THR A 71 13.11 8.18 3.04
CA THR A 71 12.40 7.22 2.18
C THR A 71 12.46 5.83 2.77
N HIS A 72 11.29 5.21 2.94
CA HIS A 72 11.15 3.82 3.38
C HIS A 72 10.60 2.97 2.24
N VAL A 73 11.20 1.79 2.04
CA VAL A 73 10.84 0.87 0.96
C VAL A 73 10.35 -0.43 1.58
N GLY A 74 9.12 -0.85 1.28
CA GLY A 74 8.54 -1.99 2.00
C GLY A 74 7.21 -2.47 1.49
N VAL A 75 6.56 -3.32 2.29
CA VAL A 75 5.24 -3.89 2.00
C VAL A 75 4.15 -2.98 2.58
N THR A 76 3.04 -2.84 1.87
CA THR A 76 1.87 -2.04 2.31
C THR A 76 0.65 -2.94 2.47
N ALA A 77 -0.16 -2.75 3.51
CA ALA A 77 -1.46 -3.40 3.61
C ALA A 77 -2.54 -2.59 2.85
N SER A 78 -3.19 -3.19 1.85
CA SER A 78 -4.26 -2.55 1.09
C SER A 78 -5.61 -3.10 1.54
N SER A 79 -6.31 -2.35 2.41
CA SER A 79 -7.62 -2.70 2.96
C SER A 79 -8.77 -2.00 2.23
N ASP A 80 -9.83 -2.74 1.92
CA ASP A 80 -11.09 -2.20 1.36
C ASP A 80 -11.84 -1.28 2.32
N THR A 81 -11.54 -1.35 3.62
CA THR A 81 -12.26 -0.58 4.64
C THR A 81 -11.31 0.22 5.51
N PHE A 82 -11.67 1.49 5.73
CA PHE A 82 -10.86 2.44 6.49
C PHE A 82 -10.90 2.19 8.01
N TYR A 83 -12.02 1.70 8.54
CA TYR A 83 -12.18 1.44 9.97
C TYR A 83 -11.89 -0.02 10.34
N PRO A 84 -12.81 -0.99 10.11
CA PRO A 84 -12.64 -2.35 10.62
C PRO A 84 -11.47 -3.11 9.99
N GLY A 85 -11.11 -2.82 8.73
CA GLY A 85 -9.97 -3.46 8.05
C GLY A 85 -8.62 -2.82 8.36
N GLN A 86 -8.61 -1.68 9.05
CA GLN A 86 -7.40 -1.07 9.61
C GLN A 86 -7.45 -1.07 11.15
N GLU A 87 -8.24 -1.97 11.74
CA GLU A 87 -8.31 -2.16 13.19
C GLU A 87 -8.62 -0.88 13.99
N ARG A 88 -9.43 0.02 13.41
CA ARG A 88 -9.95 1.21 14.12
C ARG A 88 -11.26 0.88 14.80
N TYR A 89 -11.30 1.04 16.12
CA TYR A 89 -12.46 0.73 16.95
C TYR A 89 -13.42 1.92 17.16
N ASP A 90 -12.99 3.14 16.80
CA ASP A 90 -13.83 4.34 16.88
C ASP A 90 -14.89 4.36 15.76
N THR A 91 -15.92 3.54 15.95
CA THR A 91 -17.10 3.39 15.10
C THR A 91 -18.33 3.25 15.98
N TYR A 92 -19.52 3.54 15.45
CA TYR A 92 -20.77 3.43 16.22
C TYR A 92 -20.97 2.07 16.94
N SER A 93 -20.48 0.97 16.34
CA SER A 93 -20.63 -0.38 16.90
C SER A 93 -19.38 -0.94 17.58
N GLY A 94 -18.23 -0.27 17.47
CA GLY A 94 -16.93 -0.80 17.92
C GLY A 94 -16.48 -2.09 17.23
N ARG A 95 -17.11 -2.47 16.11
CA ARG A 95 -16.93 -3.80 15.50
C ARG A 95 -15.72 -3.85 14.57
N VAL A 96 -14.75 -4.69 14.92
CA VAL A 96 -13.66 -5.16 14.03
C VAL A 96 -13.84 -6.65 13.74
N VAL A 97 -13.63 -7.06 12.49
CA VAL A 97 -13.74 -8.47 12.07
C VAL A 97 -12.67 -9.29 12.78
N ARG A 98 -13.02 -10.49 13.27
CA ARG A 98 -12.11 -11.33 14.08
C ARG A 98 -10.73 -11.55 13.43
N ARG A 99 -10.67 -11.66 12.09
CA ARG A 99 -9.43 -11.83 11.32
C ARG A 99 -8.46 -10.64 11.41
N PHE A 100 -8.96 -9.43 11.68
CA PHE A 100 -8.15 -8.21 11.75
C PHE A 100 -7.82 -7.79 13.19
N LYS A 101 -8.28 -8.52 14.20
CA LYS A 101 -7.94 -8.20 15.60
C LYS A 101 -6.52 -8.65 15.91
N GLY A 102 -5.70 -7.77 16.47
CA GLY A 102 -4.29 -7.99 16.76
C GLY A 102 -3.42 -7.98 15.50
N SER A 103 -3.87 -7.33 14.42
CA SER A 103 -3.13 -7.27 13.15
C SER A 103 -2.04 -6.20 13.12
N MET A 104 -2.11 -5.26 14.06
CA MET A 104 -1.13 -4.18 14.24
C MET A 104 -0.07 -4.46 15.32
N GLU A 105 -0.14 -5.62 16.00
CA GLU A 105 0.87 -6.12 16.95
C GLU A 105 1.95 -6.94 16.23
#